data_AF-A0A2N5A320-F1
#
_entry.id   AF-A0A2N5A320-F1
#
_cell.length_a   1.000
_cell.length_b   1.000
_cell.length_c   1.000
_cell.angle_alpha   90.00
_cell.angle_beta   90.00
_cell.angle_gamma   90.00
#
_symmetry.space_group_name_H-M   'P 1'
#
loop_
_entity.id
_entity.type
_entity.pdbx_description
1 polymer ?
#
loop_
_entity_poly.entity_id
_entity_poly.type
_entity_poly.pdbx_seq_one_letter_code
_entity_poly.pdbx_strand_id
1 'polypeptide(L)'
;LEENGFHYNLGYLNEMAYNAGGGYDHDKHLAYIDQVALTFTQDLERWTGIPDARLEGNIVNRNHDDNLTTKRLQDPRVSFNDLSQESWGGGSITRLGWLTFARSFDDRRLTWRIGMMNKVQTFDQIIPCDFQLLTQCGGKSANSLTWNNWNIHTWGTTLDYKLT
;
A
#
# COMPACT_ATOMS: atom_id res chain seq x y z
N LEU A 1 19.27 -8.98 -14.80
CA LEU A 1 17.81 -9.18 -14.59
C LEU A 1 17.03 -8.09 -15.30
N GLU A 2 17.37 -6.81 -15.10
CA GLU A 2 16.74 -5.69 -15.82
C GLU A 2 16.81 -5.82 -17.34
N GLU A 3 17.96 -6.22 -17.90
CA GLU A 3 18.08 -6.48 -19.35
C GLU A 3 17.09 -7.54 -19.86
N ASN A 4 16.60 -8.41 -18.98
CA ASN A 4 15.59 -9.44 -19.28
C ASN A 4 14.16 -9.00 -18.92
N GLY A 5 13.94 -7.72 -18.63
CA GLY A 5 12.64 -7.14 -18.33
C GLY A 5 12.20 -7.25 -16.86
N PHE A 6 13.08 -7.70 -15.97
CA PHE A 6 12.77 -7.86 -14.55
C PHE A 6 13.20 -6.63 -13.76
N HIS A 7 12.24 -5.91 -13.19
CA HIS A 7 12.47 -4.76 -12.32
C HIS A 7 12.00 -5.07 -10.90
N TYR A 8 12.88 -4.84 -9.92
CA TYR A 8 12.60 -5.08 -8.50
C TYR A 8 12.97 -3.84 -7.70
N ASN A 9 12.15 -3.50 -6.71
CA ASN A 9 12.45 -2.48 -5.73
C ASN A 9 12.10 -3.02 -4.34
N LEU A 10 13.10 -2.97 -3.45
CA LEU A 10 12.98 -3.34 -2.05
C LEU A 10 12.98 -2.07 -1.19
N GLY A 11 11.85 -1.78 -0.57
CA GLY A 11 11.67 -0.69 0.38
C GLY A 11 11.64 -1.19 1.81
N TYR A 12 12.18 -0.38 2.72
CA TYR A 12 12.04 -0.56 4.16
C TYR A 12 11.51 0.74 4.76
N LEU A 13 10.55 0.62 5.68
CA LEU A 13 9.95 1.73 6.41
C LEU A 13 9.82 1.33 7.87
N ASN A 14 10.10 2.26 8.77
CA ASN A 14 9.92 2.10 10.21
C ASN A 14 9.26 3.34 10.79
N GLU A 15 8.44 3.16 11.82
CA GLU A 15 7.72 4.25 12.47
C GLU A 15 7.77 4.09 13.99
N MET A 16 8.09 5.19 14.67
CA MET A 16 8.20 5.25 16.12
C MET A 16 7.27 6.33 16.64
N ALA A 17 6.52 6.04 17.70
CA ALA A 17 5.62 7.01 18.30
C ALA A 17 5.67 6.94 19.83
N TYR A 18 5.80 8.10 20.48
CA TYR A 18 5.89 8.22 21.94
C TYR A 18 4.84 9.20 22.49
N ASN A 19 4.08 8.79 23.52
CA ASN A 19 3.11 9.68 24.19
C ASN A 19 3.80 10.58 25.22
N ALA A 20 4.47 11.64 24.75
CA ALA A 20 5.14 12.62 25.62
C ALA A 20 4.20 13.28 26.65
N GLY A 21 2.92 13.41 26.34
CA GLY A 21 1.87 13.87 27.24
C GLY A 21 0.47 13.62 26.67
N GLY A 22 -0.55 13.60 27.52
CA GLY A 22 -1.94 13.36 27.11
C GLY A 22 -2.24 11.90 26.79
N GLY A 23 -3.19 11.67 25.87
CA GLY A 23 -3.77 10.36 25.57
C GLY A 23 -4.88 9.96 26.55
N TYR A 24 -5.66 8.94 26.20
CA TYR A 24 -6.63 8.33 27.10
C TYR A 24 -5.91 7.61 28.26
N ASP A 25 -4.83 6.89 27.94
CA ASP A 25 -3.91 6.32 28.92
C ASP A 25 -2.62 7.18 28.96
N HIS A 26 -2.33 7.71 30.14
CA HIS A 26 -1.22 8.63 30.38
C HIS A 26 0.12 7.91 30.64
N ASP A 27 0.12 6.59 30.80
CA ASP A 27 1.32 5.81 31.02
C ASP A 27 2.22 5.84 29.79
N LYS A 28 3.50 6.11 30.00
CA LYS A 28 4.46 6.31 28.92
C LYS A 28 4.72 5.02 28.16
N HIS A 29 4.68 5.10 26.83
CA HIS A 29 4.95 4.01 25.91
C HIS A 29 5.58 4.55 24.63
N LEU A 30 6.65 3.88 24.18
CA LEU A 30 7.23 4.09 22.86
C LEU A 30 6.79 2.89 22.01
N ALA A 31 5.91 3.15 21.05
CA ALA A 31 5.46 2.17 20.09
C ALA A 31 6.41 2.12 18.89
N TYR A 32 6.61 0.93 18.32
CA TYR A 32 7.45 0.70 17.15
C TYR A 32 6.79 -0.27 16.18
N ILE A 33 6.83 0.06 14.90
CA ILE A 33 6.50 -0.84 13.80
C ILE A 33 7.51 -0.72 12.68
N ASP A 34 7.54 -1.72 11.83
CA ASP A 34 8.21 -1.64 10.54
C ASP A 34 7.52 -2.43 9.45
N GLN A 35 7.97 -2.15 8.22
CA GLN A 35 7.49 -2.75 7.00
C GLN A 35 8.64 -2.94 6.01
N VAL A 36 8.71 -4.13 5.41
CA VAL A 36 9.50 -4.40 4.20
C VAL A 36 8.53 -4.57 3.03
N ALA A 37 8.81 -3.93 1.91
CA ALA A 37 8.01 -4.05 0.69
C ALA A 37 8.89 -4.41 -0.51
N LEU A 38 8.59 -5.55 -1.15
CA LEU A 38 9.14 -5.92 -2.44
C LEU A 38 8.11 -5.60 -3.53
N THR A 39 8.38 -4.57 -4.33
CA THR A 39 7.63 -4.27 -5.55
C THR A 39 8.39 -4.82 -6.75
N PHE A 40 7.66 -5.33 -7.74
CA PHE A 40 8.28 -5.84 -8.95
C PHE A 40 7.40 -5.66 -10.17
N THR A 41 8.05 -5.48 -11.31
CA THR A 41 7.41 -5.46 -12.63
C THR A 41 8.21 -6.35 -13.57
N GLN A 42 7.51 -7.17 -14.35
CA GLN A 42 8.09 -7.98 -15.42
C GLN A 42 7.54 -7.53 -16.76
N ASP A 43 8.41 -7.09 -17.67
CA ASP A 43 8.10 -6.91 -19.08
C ASP A 43 7.90 -8.28 -19.75
N LEU A 44 6.69 -8.50 -20.30
CA LEU A 44 6.32 -9.72 -21.00
C LEU A 44 6.42 -9.61 -22.52
N GLU A 45 6.56 -8.40 -23.08
CA GLU A 45 6.55 -8.18 -24.52
C GLU A 45 7.67 -8.97 -25.20
N ARG A 46 8.88 -8.92 -24.62
CA ARG A 46 10.04 -9.67 -25.13
C ARG A 46 9.81 -11.18 -25.22
N TRP A 47 9.00 -11.74 -24.32
CA TRP A 47 8.82 -13.19 -24.17
C TRP A 47 7.56 -13.72 -24.83
N THR A 48 6.52 -12.89 -24.94
CA THR A 48 5.19 -13.29 -25.42
C THR A 48 4.84 -12.67 -26.77
N GLY A 49 5.57 -11.62 -27.20
CA GLY A 49 5.24 -10.81 -28.37
C GLY A 49 4.00 -9.94 -28.19
N ILE A 50 3.42 -9.88 -26.98
CA ILE A 50 2.25 -9.04 -26.68
C ILE A 50 2.74 -7.62 -26.37
N PRO A 51 2.42 -6.61 -27.20
CA PRO A 51 2.90 -5.25 -26.99
C PRO A 51 2.50 -4.67 -25.62
N ASP A 52 3.44 -4.04 -24.94
CA ASP A 52 3.29 -3.36 -23.64
C ASP A 52 2.67 -4.23 -22.53
N ALA A 53 2.80 -5.56 -22.65
CA ALA A 53 2.32 -6.50 -21.63
C ALA A 53 3.28 -6.58 -20.45
N ARG A 54 2.75 -6.58 -19.23
CA ARG A 54 3.54 -6.70 -18.00
C ARG A 54 2.82 -7.41 -16.87
N LEU A 55 3.59 -8.03 -15.98
CA LEU A 55 3.13 -8.41 -14.64
C LEU A 55 3.62 -7.37 -13.65
N GLU A 56 2.77 -6.98 -12.71
CA GLU A 56 3.08 -6.04 -11.64
C GLU A 56 2.71 -6.68 -10.31
N GLY A 57 3.59 -6.63 -9.33
CA GLY A 57 3.37 -7.26 -8.04
C GLY A 57 3.98 -6.50 -6.87
N ASN A 58 3.45 -6.78 -5.69
CA ASN A 58 3.91 -6.22 -4.43
C ASN A 58 3.71 -7.22 -3.29
N ILE A 59 4.77 -7.50 -2.56
CA ILE A 59 4.77 -8.32 -1.36
C ILE A 59 5.18 -7.42 -0.20
N VAL A 60 4.39 -7.42 0.86
CA VAL A 60 4.60 -6.55 2.03
C VAL A 60 4.66 -7.41 3.27
N ASN A 61 5.70 -7.24 4.07
CA ASN A 61 5.81 -7.80 5.41
C ASN A 61 5.74 -6.66 6.42
N ARG A 62 4.76 -6.69 7.33
CA ARG A 62 4.64 -5.74 8.46
C ARG A 62 4.95 -6.47 9.76
N ASN A 63 5.58 -5.81 10.72
CA ASN A 63 5.95 -6.42 12.01
C ASN A 63 5.53 -5.63 13.26
N HIS A 64 5.76 -6.23 14.43
CA HIS A 64 5.60 -5.71 15.80
C HIS A 64 4.18 -5.50 16.31
N ASP A 65 3.23 -5.15 15.44
CA ASP A 65 1.82 -4.91 15.82
C ASP A 65 1.64 -4.00 17.06
N ASP A 66 2.49 -2.98 17.17
CA ASP A 66 2.53 -2.06 18.30
C ASP A 66 2.29 -0.62 17.85
N ASN A 67 1.06 -0.15 18.05
CA ASN A 67 0.60 1.17 17.61
C ASN A 67 0.23 2.07 18.78
N LEU A 68 0.82 3.25 18.85
CA LEU A 68 0.59 4.17 19.97
C LEU A 68 -0.88 4.62 20.06
N THR A 69 -1.57 4.78 18.93
CA THR A 69 -2.97 5.22 18.95
C THR A 69 -3.84 4.25 19.71
N THR A 70 -3.77 2.95 19.37
CA THR A 70 -4.60 1.92 20.00
C THR A 70 -4.13 1.53 21.40
N LYS A 71 -2.84 1.72 21.71
CA LYS A 71 -2.28 1.41 23.03
C LYS A 71 -2.48 2.51 24.07
N ARG A 72 -2.45 3.79 23.65
CA ARG A 72 -2.40 4.93 24.60
C ARG A 72 -3.31 6.10 24.25
N LEU A 73 -3.40 6.49 22.98
CA LEU A 73 -4.01 7.78 22.64
C LEU A 73 -5.54 7.73 22.67
N GLN A 74 -6.11 6.63 22.17
CA GLN A 74 -7.53 6.51 21.93
C GLN A 74 -8.31 5.93 23.14
N ASP A 75 -9.53 6.41 23.35
CA ASP A 75 -10.52 5.72 24.19
C ASP A 75 -10.92 4.35 23.60
N PRO A 76 -10.70 3.23 24.30
CA PRO A 76 -10.92 1.88 23.78
C PRO A 76 -12.39 1.54 23.50
N ARG A 77 -13.34 2.41 23.89
CA ARG A 77 -14.78 2.21 23.69
C ARG A 77 -15.28 2.69 22.33
N VAL A 78 -14.45 3.38 21.55
CA VAL A 78 -14.81 3.92 20.23
C VAL A 78 -13.82 3.48 19.16
N SER A 79 -14.22 3.52 17.89
CA SER A 79 -13.34 3.21 16.76
C SER A 79 -12.37 4.36 16.47
N PHE A 80 -11.12 4.05 16.09
CA PHE A 80 -10.15 5.10 15.76
C PHE A 80 -10.50 5.71 14.41
N ASN A 81 -10.23 6.99 14.28
CA ASN A 81 -10.41 7.76 13.05
C ASN A 81 -9.08 8.12 12.39
N ASP A 82 -7.95 7.92 13.07
CA ASP A 82 -6.60 8.18 12.57
C ASP A 82 -5.58 7.27 13.28
N LEU A 83 -4.39 7.14 12.72
CA LEU A 83 -3.27 6.39 13.31
C LEU A 83 -2.02 7.25 13.35
N SER A 84 -1.34 7.24 14.51
CA SER A 84 -0.05 7.90 14.73
C SER A 84 1.12 7.22 14.01
N GLN A 85 0.90 6.00 13.52
CA GLN A 85 1.82 5.20 12.70
C GLN A 85 0.97 4.60 11.57
N GLU A 86 1.02 5.20 10.37
CA GLU A 86 0.20 4.83 9.21
C GLU A 86 0.44 3.41 8.74
N SER A 87 1.69 2.94 8.85
CA SER A 87 2.06 1.62 8.36
C SER A 87 1.60 0.51 9.31
N TRP A 88 0.91 0.83 10.40
CA TRP A 88 0.26 -0.16 11.24
C TRP A 88 -1.06 -0.64 10.62
N GLY A 89 -1.55 -1.78 11.10
CA GLY A 89 -2.83 -2.34 10.68
C GLY A 89 -2.69 -3.45 9.66
N GLY A 90 -3.72 -4.30 9.62
CA GLY A 90 -3.66 -5.59 8.94
C GLY A 90 -2.84 -6.64 9.71
N GLY A 91 -2.26 -6.34 10.86
CA GLY A 91 -1.48 -7.30 11.65
C GLY A 91 -0.08 -7.57 11.12
N SER A 92 0.72 -8.24 11.96
CA SER A 92 2.14 -8.54 11.76
C SER A 92 2.32 -9.78 10.89
N ILE A 93 2.23 -9.62 9.57
CA ILE A 93 2.21 -10.73 8.61
C ILE A 93 2.79 -10.32 7.24
N THR A 94 3.25 -11.31 6.47
CA THR A 94 3.56 -11.15 5.05
C THR A 94 2.32 -11.33 4.19
N ARG A 95 2.03 -10.37 3.32
CA ARG A 95 0.92 -10.39 2.36
C ARG A 95 1.38 -10.11 0.94
N LEU A 96 0.59 -10.63 0.01
CA LEU A 96 0.57 -10.15 -1.37
C LEU A 96 -0.34 -8.91 -1.45
N GLY A 97 0.24 -7.74 -1.65
CA GLY A 97 -0.47 -6.46 -1.77
C GLY A 97 -1.18 -6.31 -3.11
N TRP A 98 -0.54 -6.76 -4.20
CA TRP A 98 -1.16 -6.97 -5.51
C TRP A 98 -0.34 -7.95 -6.36
N LEU A 99 -1.01 -8.53 -7.36
CA LEU A 99 -0.41 -9.24 -8.49
C LEU A 99 -1.36 -9.14 -9.67
N THR A 100 -0.98 -8.36 -10.68
CA THR A 100 -1.83 -8.04 -11.83
C THR A 100 -1.09 -8.20 -13.14
N PHE A 101 -1.83 -8.61 -14.16
CA PHE A 101 -1.44 -8.43 -15.56
C PHE A 101 -1.93 -7.07 -16.04
N ALA A 102 -1.10 -6.35 -16.80
CA ALA A 102 -1.49 -5.12 -17.47
C ALA A 102 -1.00 -5.11 -18.92
N ARG A 103 -1.76 -4.43 -19.78
CA ARG A 103 -1.42 -4.18 -21.18
C ARG A 103 -2.07 -2.88 -21.64
N SER A 104 -1.41 -2.19 -22.57
CA SER A 104 -1.99 -1.01 -23.22
C SER A 104 -2.41 -1.23 -24.67
N PHE A 105 -3.36 -0.41 -25.12
CA PHE A 105 -3.94 -0.34 -26.46
C PHE A 105 -4.00 1.14 -26.92
N ASP A 106 -4.41 1.37 -28.18
CA ASP A 106 -4.59 2.72 -28.75
C ASP A 106 -3.34 3.59 -28.56
N ASP A 107 -2.19 3.12 -29.06
CA ASP A 107 -0.87 3.77 -28.87
C ASP A 107 -0.58 4.15 -27.41
N ARG A 108 -0.89 3.22 -26.50
CA ARG A 108 -0.75 3.35 -25.04
C ARG A 108 -1.67 4.39 -24.39
N ARG A 109 -2.77 4.77 -25.05
CA ARG A 109 -3.80 5.63 -24.45
C ARG A 109 -4.77 4.87 -23.57
N LEU A 110 -5.04 3.60 -23.85
CA LEU A 110 -5.90 2.76 -23.02
C LEU A 110 -5.06 1.72 -22.29
N THR A 111 -4.95 1.79 -20.97
CA THR A 111 -4.34 0.74 -20.14
C THR A 111 -5.42 -0.13 -19.53
N TRP A 112 -5.35 -1.44 -19.76
CA TRP A 112 -6.15 -2.44 -19.08
C TRP A 112 -5.30 -3.19 -18.07
N ARG A 113 -5.82 -3.35 -16.85
CA ARG A 113 -5.21 -4.13 -15.79
C ARG A 113 -6.23 -5.09 -15.19
N ILE A 114 -5.81 -6.33 -14.93
CA ILE A 114 -6.66 -7.36 -14.33
C ILE A 114 -5.85 -8.25 -13.39
N GLY A 115 -6.47 -8.70 -12.30
CA GLY A 115 -5.89 -9.67 -11.38
C GLY A 115 -6.23 -9.40 -9.93
N MET A 116 -5.31 -9.73 -9.04
CA MET A 116 -5.34 -9.33 -7.63
C MET A 116 -4.90 -7.87 -7.54
N MET A 117 -5.84 -6.96 -7.80
CA MET A 117 -5.58 -5.53 -7.83
C MET A 117 -5.49 -4.92 -6.43
N ASN A 118 -4.83 -3.79 -6.36
CA ASN A 118 -4.93 -2.86 -5.24
C ASN A 118 -5.42 -1.50 -5.76
N LYS A 119 -6.19 -0.76 -4.95
CA LYS A 119 -6.65 0.58 -5.35
C LYS A 119 -5.47 1.46 -5.76
N VAL A 120 -4.35 1.35 -5.05
CA VAL A 120 -3.17 2.19 -5.25
C VAL A 120 -2.51 1.98 -6.59
N GLN A 121 -2.88 0.97 -7.38
CA GLN A 121 -2.32 0.81 -8.73
C GLN A 121 -2.97 1.73 -9.77
N THR A 122 -4.11 2.35 -9.46
CA THR A 122 -4.87 3.13 -10.46
C THR A 122 -5.60 4.34 -9.86
N PHE A 123 -6.06 4.24 -8.62
CA PHE A 123 -6.93 5.23 -8.01
C PHE A 123 -6.32 5.83 -6.73
N ASP A 124 -6.75 7.05 -6.41
CA ASP A 124 -6.59 7.64 -5.08
C ASP A 124 -5.12 7.71 -4.60
N GLN A 125 -4.21 8.08 -5.50
CA GLN A 125 -2.77 8.26 -5.22
C GLN A 125 -2.39 9.72 -4.85
N ILE A 126 -3.35 10.55 -4.41
CA ILE A 126 -3.17 12.01 -4.38
C ILE A 126 -2.24 12.52 -3.26
N ILE A 127 -2.00 11.72 -2.21
CA ILE A 127 -1.17 12.11 -1.06
C ILE A 127 0.02 11.17 -0.94
N PRO A 128 1.27 11.67 -1.06
CA PRO A 128 2.45 10.85 -0.81
C PRO A 128 2.52 10.45 0.68
N CYS A 129 3.13 9.31 0.97
CA CYS A 129 3.26 8.79 2.34
C CYS A 129 4.56 9.24 3.00
N ASP A 130 4.80 10.57 3.01
CA ASP A 130 6.00 11.14 3.64
C ASP A 130 5.79 11.44 5.13
N PHE A 131 4.53 11.58 5.56
CA PHE A 131 4.16 11.78 6.96
C PHE A 131 3.76 10.47 7.64
N GLN A 132 4.17 10.31 8.90
CA GLN A 132 3.85 9.15 9.74
C GLN A 132 2.35 9.06 10.12
N LEU A 133 1.63 10.19 10.10
CA LEU A 133 0.21 10.26 10.46
C LEU A 133 -0.67 9.73 9.31
N LEU A 134 -1.57 8.78 9.59
CA LEU A 134 -2.39 8.14 8.55
C LEU A 134 -3.24 9.14 7.78
N THR A 135 -3.81 10.17 8.39
CA THR A 135 -4.55 11.23 7.66
C THR A 135 -3.68 12.01 6.66
N GLN A 136 -2.36 11.90 6.71
CA GLN A 136 -1.42 12.56 5.80
C GLN A 136 -0.63 11.57 4.92
N CYS A 137 -0.97 10.28 4.91
CA CYS A 137 -0.36 9.29 4.01
C CYS A 137 -1.41 8.55 3.15
N GLY A 138 -1.23 8.58 1.84
CA GLY A 138 -1.98 7.75 0.91
C GLY A 138 -3.44 8.18 0.75
N GLY A 139 -4.12 7.52 -0.19
CA GLY A 139 -5.50 7.79 -0.52
C GLY A 139 -6.50 7.50 0.60
N LYS A 140 -7.47 8.40 0.80
CA LYS A 140 -8.44 8.31 1.91
C LYS A 140 -9.73 7.57 1.59
N SER A 141 -9.92 7.15 0.35
CA SER A 141 -11.09 6.33 -0.02
C SER A 141 -11.16 5.02 0.76
N ALA A 142 -10.04 4.52 1.31
CA ALA A 142 -10.04 3.29 2.11
C ALA A 142 -10.72 3.47 3.48
N ASN A 143 -10.89 4.71 3.96
CA ASN A 143 -11.60 4.99 5.21
C ASN A 143 -13.10 4.66 5.11
N SER A 144 -13.65 4.46 3.91
CA SER A 144 -15.01 3.95 3.73
C SER A 144 -15.16 2.47 4.12
N LEU A 145 -14.04 1.77 4.38
CA LEU A 145 -13.97 0.33 4.66
C LEU A 145 -14.44 -0.56 3.50
N THR A 146 -14.60 -0.01 2.30
CA THR A 146 -15.00 -0.78 1.10
C THR A 146 -13.82 -1.12 0.19
N TRP A 147 -12.72 -0.39 0.30
CA TRP A 147 -11.55 -0.53 -0.56
C TRP A 147 -10.32 -0.92 0.26
N ASN A 148 -9.67 -2.00 -0.16
CA ASN A 148 -8.40 -2.42 0.40
C ASN A 148 -7.26 -1.49 -0.06
N ASN A 149 -6.24 -1.34 0.77
CA ASN A 149 -5.10 -0.46 0.53
C ASN A 149 -3.78 -1.24 0.60
N TRP A 150 -2.73 -0.70 -0.04
CA TRP A 150 -1.32 -1.10 -0.02
C TRP A 150 -0.99 -2.61 0.11
N ASN A 151 -1.18 -3.21 1.29
CA ASN A 151 -0.81 -4.57 1.62
C ASN A 151 -1.93 -5.62 1.49
N ILE A 152 -3.14 -5.25 1.08
CA ILE A 152 -4.27 -6.17 0.88
C ILE A 152 -4.81 -6.00 -0.54
N HIS A 153 -4.90 -7.10 -1.30
CA HIS A 153 -5.48 -7.10 -2.65
C HIS A 153 -6.98 -7.39 -2.64
N THR A 154 -7.62 -7.07 -3.76
CA THR A 154 -8.96 -7.54 -4.14
C THR A 154 -8.93 -8.00 -5.59
N TRP A 155 -9.68 -9.03 -5.96
CA TRP A 155 -9.82 -9.37 -7.38
C TRP A 155 -10.60 -8.30 -8.13
N GLY A 156 -10.09 -7.89 -9.29
CA GLY A 156 -10.75 -6.90 -10.11
C GLY A 156 -10.02 -6.54 -11.39
N THR A 157 -10.54 -5.52 -12.06
CA THR A 157 -10.02 -5.01 -13.33
C THR A 157 -10.17 -3.49 -13.36
N THR A 158 -9.21 -2.81 -14.01
CA THR A 158 -9.26 -1.37 -14.24
C THR A 158 -9.02 -1.05 -15.72
N LEU A 159 -9.62 0.04 -16.18
CA LEU A 159 -9.39 0.65 -17.49
C LEU A 159 -9.05 2.12 -17.25
N ASP A 160 -7.89 2.56 -17.73
CA ASP A 160 -7.43 3.93 -17.66
C ASP A 160 -7.24 4.47 -19.08
N TYR A 161 -7.86 5.62 -19.39
CA TYR A 161 -7.81 6.22 -20.71
C TYR A 161 -7.22 7.62 -20.67
N LYS A 162 -6.07 7.80 -21.32
CA LYS A 162 -5.39 9.08 -21.45
C LYS A 162 -6.04 9.93 -22.55
N LEU A 163 -6.83 10.91 -22.12
CA LEU A 163 -7.52 11.86 -23.00
C LEU A 163 -6.57 12.86 -23.68
N THR A 164 -5.52 13.29 -22.97
CA THR A 164 -4.52 14.28 -23.40
C THR A 164 -3.12 13.78 -23.15
#